data_AF-A0A354HIU1-F1
#
_entry.id   AF-A0A354HIU1-F1
#
_cell.length_a   1.000
_cell.length_b   1.000
_cell.length_c   1.000
_cell.angle_alpha   90.00
_cell.angle_beta   90.00
_cell.angle_gamma   90.00
#
_symmetry.space_group_name_H-M   'P 1'
#
loop_
_entity.id
_entity.type
_entity.pdbx_description
1 polymer ?
#
loop_
_entity_poly.entity_id
_entity_poly.type
_entity_poly.pdbx_seq_one_letter_code
_entity_poly.pdbx_strand_id
1 'polypeptide(L)'
;ISLHQQDWQDSSYIAMNGVYESAVLNALETYPQLESIVICTDNDEGGIDAADRLGDILAENGFTNVSREYPINKDFNEDLKAMNGIEPLPAVPHKRLEMFNRIVGNRTFRPHDISHTVDILETVMRRDDYLYAAEAALSASAQLSKVFSEPKDAEKLFEILKNKMIAEYRAYADKGKLNTKLDDLQRAIRDVSAELRNTTACTTDRIRELAKNLYDTAVLAFKCQTELLLNEAPDEIITETEEEQPWTEISM
;
A
#
# COMPACT_ATOMS: atom_id res chain seq x y z
N ILE A 1 9.29 -30.17 -14.12
CA ILE A 1 9.41 -28.90 -14.87
C ILE A 1 9.72 -27.84 -13.81
N SER A 2 10.82 -27.10 -13.96
CA SER A 2 11.21 -25.98 -13.07
C SER A 2 11.51 -24.77 -13.95
N LEU A 3 11.19 -23.57 -13.47
CA LEU A 3 11.45 -22.30 -14.17
C LEU A 3 12.95 -21.93 -14.15
N HIS A 4 13.69 -22.33 -13.12
CA HIS A 4 15.13 -22.05 -12.97
C HIS A 4 15.91 -23.37 -13.00
N GLN A 5 16.22 -23.85 -14.21
CA GLN A 5 16.97 -25.10 -14.40
C GLN A 5 18.48 -24.90 -14.36
N GLN A 6 18.93 -23.67 -14.65
CA GLN A 6 20.33 -23.32 -14.67
C GLN A 6 20.82 -23.02 -13.24
N ASP A 7 21.97 -23.59 -12.86
CA ASP A 7 22.68 -23.34 -11.59
C ASP A 7 21.81 -23.50 -10.33
N TRP A 8 20.77 -24.35 -10.39
CA TRP A 8 19.83 -24.56 -9.28
C TRP A 8 20.49 -25.09 -8.00
N GLN A 9 21.65 -25.73 -8.13
CA GLN A 9 22.43 -26.27 -7.02
C GLN A 9 23.14 -25.17 -6.21
N ASP A 10 23.33 -23.99 -6.80
CA ASP A 10 23.92 -22.83 -6.12
C ASP A 10 22.88 -22.00 -5.37
N SER A 11 21.59 -22.39 -5.46
CA SER A 11 20.47 -21.71 -4.81
C SER A 11 19.83 -22.57 -3.73
N SER A 12 19.34 -21.93 -2.66
CA SER A 12 18.56 -22.59 -1.62
C SER A 12 17.09 -22.21 -1.77
N TYR A 13 16.20 -23.21 -1.80
CA TYR A 13 14.76 -23.01 -1.96
C TYR A 13 14.02 -23.37 -0.68
N ILE A 14 13.18 -22.46 -0.19
CA ILE A 14 12.34 -22.66 0.98
C ILE A 14 10.89 -22.43 0.56
N ALA A 15 10.07 -23.48 0.62
CA ALA A 15 8.62 -23.35 0.51
C ALA A 15 8.04 -23.11 1.90
N MET A 16 7.42 -21.94 2.13
CA MET A 16 6.91 -21.57 3.45
C MET A 16 5.62 -22.29 3.85
N ASN A 17 4.93 -22.96 2.91
CA ASN A 17 3.66 -23.69 3.13
C ASN A 17 2.65 -22.92 4.01
N GLY A 18 2.60 -21.59 3.83
CA GLY A 18 1.99 -20.64 4.75
C GLY A 18 2.82 -19.37 4.83
N VAL A 19 2.42 -18.46 5.72
CA VAL A 19 2.97 -17.09 5.76
C VAL A 19 3.63 -16.80 7.11
N TYR A 20 4.43 -17.75 7.61
CA TYR A 20 5.16 -17.64 8.88
C TYR A 20 6.59 -17.15 8.65
N GLU A 21 6.84 -15.89 9.01
CA GLU A 21 8.14 -15.24 8.93
C GLU A 21 9.21 -15.93 9.79
N SER A 22 8.81 -16.56 10.90
CA SER A 22 9.73 -17.17 11.87
C SER A 22 10.57 -18.29 11.28
N ALA A 23 10.01 -19.07 10.34
CA ALA A 23 10.75 -20.13 9.66
C ALA A 23 11.85 -19.56 8.73
N VAL A 24 11.54 -18.47 8.02
CA VAL A 24 12.49 -17.79 7.14
C VAL A 24 13.60 -17.15 7.96
N LEU A 25 13.24 -16.40 9.02
CA LEU A 25 14.22 -15.76 9.89
C LEU A 25 15.16 -16.78 10.54
N ASN A 26 14.62 -17.90 11.04
CA ASN A 26 15.44 -18.96 11.63
C ASN A 26 16.41 -19.57 10.61
N ALA A 27 15.97 -19.79 9.37
CA ALA A 27 16.84 -20.28 8.31
C ALA A 27 17.97 -19.29 7.99
N LEU A 28 17.65 -18.00 7.89
CA LEU A 28 18.64 -16.94 7.61
C LEU A 28 19.63 -16.74 8.76
N GLU A 29 19.18 -16.86 10.01
CA GLU A 29 20.07 -16.86 11.19
C GLU A 29 20.99 -18.08 11.23
N THR A 30 20.49 -19.25 10.83
CA THR A 30 21.25 -20.51 10.82
C THR A 30 22.30 -20.53 9.71
N TYR A 31 22.01 -19.89 8.59
CA TYR A 31 22.85 -19.87 7.40
C TYR A 31 23.25 -18.43 7.03
N PRO A 32 24.15 -17.79 7.81
CA PRO A 32 24.51 -16.37 7.63
C PRO A 32 25.20 -16.06 6.30
N GLN A 33 25.63 -17.07 5.54
CA GLN A 33 26.14 -16.91 4.18
C GLN A 33 25.05 -16.58 3.14
N LEU A 34 23.76 -16.70 3.51
CA LEU A 34 22.64 -16.33 2.64
C LEU A 34 22.42 -14.82 2.71
N GLU A 35 23.09 -14.10 1.81
CA GLU A 35 23.07 -12.63 1.77
C GLU A 35 22.10 -12.06 0.73
N SER A 36 21.53 -12.89 -0.16
CA SER A 36 20.56 -12.46 -1.16
C SER A 36 19.28 -13.28 -1.03
N ILE A 37 18.16 -12.58 -0.92
CA ILE A 37 16.85 -13.18 -0.72
C ILE A 37 15.96 -12.80 -1.89
N VAL A 38 15.38 -13.79 -2.54
CA VAL A 38 14.39 -13.61 -3.60
C VAL A 38 13.04 -14.12 -3.10
N ILE A 39 12.08 -13.22 -2.96
CA ILE A 39 10.71 -13.55 -2.58
C ILE A 39 9.93 -13.95 -3.84
N CYS A 40 9.64 -15.24 -3.97
CA CYS A 40 8.84 -15.78 -5.06
C CYS A 40 7.38 -15.93 -4.60
N THR A 41 6.49 -15.10 -5.14
CA THR A 41 5.07 -15.06 -4.75
C THR A 41 4.17 -14.96 -5.97
N ASP A 42 2.93 -15.40 -5.81
CA ASP A 42 1.91 -15.32 -6.85
C ASP A 42 1.67 -13.85 -7.27
N ASN A 43 1.23 -13.68 -8.52
CA ASN A 43 0.85 -12.38 -9.06
C ASN A 43 -0.66 -12.14 -8.84
N ASP A 44 -1.05 -12.21 -7.57
CA ASP A 44 -2.39 -11.91 -7.09
C ASP A 44 -2.35 -11.04 -5.81
N GLU A 45 -3.52 -10.63 -5.31
CA GLU A 45 -3.62 -9.79 -4.10
C GLU A 45 -2.90 -10.42 -2.90
N GLY A 46 -3.02 -11.74 -2.71
CA GLY A 46 -2.39 -12.44 -1.60
C GLY A 46 -0.87 -12.51 -1.72
N GLY A 47 -0.36 -12.79 -2.92
CA GLY A 47 1.07 -12.83 -3.20
C GLY A 47 1.74 -11.46 -3.10
N ILE A 48 1.08 -10.40 -3.56
CA ILE A 48 1.55 -9.01 -3.41
C ILE A 48 1.64 -8.63 -1.93
N ASP A 49 0.56 -8.84 -1.16
CA ASP A 49 0.52 -8.56 0.28
C ASP A 49 1.60 -9.34 1.05
N ALA A 50 1.80 -10.62 0.70
CA ALA A 50 2.79 -11.48 1.33
C ALA A 50 4.21 -10.98 1.06
N ALA A 51 4.49 -10.55 -0.18
CA ALA A 51 5.80 -10.06 -0.57
C ALA A 51 6.16 -8.74 0.13
N ASP A 52 5.23 -7.77 0.13
CA ASP A 52 5.42 -6.50 0.83
C ASP A 52 5.65 -6.71 2.33
N ARG A 53 4.79 -7.53 2.97
CA ARG A 53 4.90 -7.81 4.40
C ARG A 53 6.20 -8.51 4.76
N LEU A 54 6.60 -9.53 3.99
CA LEU A 54 7.85 -10.25 4.25
C LEU A 54 9.07 -9.36 3.98
N GLY A 55 9.02 -8.53 2.94
CA GLY A 55 10.06 -7.54 2.65
C GLY A 55 10.27 -6.56 3.80
N ASP A 56 9.18 -6.01 4.35
CA ASP A 56 9.25 -5.09 5.49
C ASP A 56 9.80 -5.81 6.76
N ILE A 57 9.37 -7.05 7.05
CA ILE A 57 9.91 -7.85 8.17
C ILE A 57 11.41 -8.13 8.00
N LEU A 58 11.84 -8.50 6.79
CA LEU A 58 13.26 -8.78 6.51
C LEU A 58 14.11 -7.51 6.66
N ALA A 59 13.62 -6.37 6.17
CA ALA A 59 14.28 -5.07 6.34
C ALA A 59 14.42 -4.68 7.82
N GLU A 60 13.38 -4.90 8.62
CA GLU A 60 13.41 -4.67 10.09
C GLU A 60 14.45 -5.55 10.80
N ASN A 61 14.75 -6.75 10.26
CA ASN A 61 15.77 -7.66 10.77
C ASN A 61 17.16 -7.45 10.14
N GLY A 62 17.36 -6.37 9.37
CA GLY A 62 18.65 -5.99 8.79
C GLY A 62 18.98 -6.63 7.45
N PHE A 63 18.07 -7.42 6.88
CA PHE A 63 18.24 -7.99 5.54
C PHE A 63 17.81 -6.96 4.48
N THR A 64 18.79 -6.38 3.80
CA THR A 64 18.56 -5.27 2.85
C THR A 64 18.66 -5.69 1.37
N ASN A 65 19.27 -6.84 1.09
CA ASN A 65 19.38 -7.38 -0.26
C ASN A 65 18.24 -8.37 -0.55
N VAL A 66 17.03 -7.82 -0.60
CA VAL A 66 15.78 -8.54 -0.81
C VAL A 66 15.17 -8.08 -2.13
N SER A 67 14.83 -9.02 -3.00
CA SER A 67 14.08 -8.77 -4.24
C SER A 67 12.81 -9.61 -4.27
N ARG A 68 11.90 -9.28 -5.20
CA ARG A 68 10.71 -10.08 -5.49
C ARG A 68 10.77 -10.57 -6.94
N GLU A 69 10.58 -11.86 -7.14
CA GLU A 69 10.27 -12.43 -8.45
C GLU A 69 8.81 -12.89 -8.45
N TYR A 70 8.10 -12.59 -9.53
CA TYR A 70 6.68 -12.92 -9.66
C TYR A 70 6.36 -13.27 -11.13
N PRO A 71 5.37 -14.15 -11.36
CA PRO A 71 5.00 -14.62 -12.68
C PRO A 71 4.25 -13.56 -13.50
N ILE A 72 4.18 -13.74 -14.82
CA ILE A 72 3.37 -12.90 -15.70
C ILE A 72 1.88 -13.19 -15.48
N ASN A 73 1.54 -14.47 -15.38
CA ASN A 73 0.21 -14.97 -15.09
C ASN A 73 -0.02 -15.09 -13.58
N LYS A 74 -1.18 -15.59 -13.15
CA LYS A 74 -1.59 -15.64 -11.73
C LYS A 74 -0.52 -16.24 -10.82
N ASP A 75 0.08 -17.35 -11.23
CA ASP A 75 1.14 -18.03 -10.50
C ASP A 75 2.18 -18.65 -11.46
N PHE A 76 3.27 -19.17 -10.91
CA PHE A 76 4.36 -19.77 -11.69
C PHE A 76 3.92 -21.02 -12.47
N ASN A 77 2.90 -21.74 -12.02
CA ASN A 77 2.35 -22.88 -12.77
C ASN A 77 1.53 -22.39 -13.98
N GLU A 78 0.85 -21.25 -13.87
CA GLU A 78 0.16 -20.63 -15.00
C GLU A 78 1.15 -20.16 -16.08
N ASP A 79 2.32 -19.63 -15.70
CA ASP A 79 3.40 -19.36 -16.66
C ASP A 79 3.90 -20.64 -17.34
N LEU A 80 4.04 -21.74 -16.59
CA LEU A 80 4.40 -23.04 -17.17
C LEU A 80 3.32 -23.57 -18.11
N LYS A 81 2.03 -23.40 -17.81
CA LYS A 81 0.93 -23.74 -18.72
C LYS A 81 1.04 -22.96 -20.03
N ALA A 82 1.22 -21.65 -19.94
CA ALA A 82 1.38 -20.77 -21.11
C ALA A 82 2.55 -21.21 -21.99
N MET A 83 3.71 -21.53 -21.39
CA MET A 83 4.90 -22.02 -22.12
C MET A 83 4.67 -23.36 -22.84
N ASN A 84 3.68 -24.14 -22.41
CA ASN A 84 3.33 -25.43 -22.99
C ASN A 84 2.03 -25.38 -23.83
N GLY A 85 1.55 -24.18 -24.18
CA GLY A 85 0.38 -24.00 -25.05
C GLY A 85 -0.96 -24.29 -24.38
N ILE A 86 -1.01 -24.26 -23.04
CA ILE A 86 -2.23 -24.36 -22.25
C ILE A 86 -2.65 -22.94 -21.83
N GLU A 87 -3.93 -22.62 -21.95
CA GLU A 87 -4.48 -21.32 -21.55
C GLU A 87 -4.21 -21.07 -20.05
N PRO A 88 -3.50 -19.98 -19.68
CA PRO A 88 -3.19 -19.66 -18.30
C PRO A 88 -4.29 -18.80 -17.65
N LEU A 89 -4.37 -18.82 -16.32
CA LEU A 89 -5.10 -17.81 -15.56
C LEU A 89 -4.30 -16.50 -15.49
N PRO A 90 -4.86 -15.34 -15.86
CA PRO A 90 -4.14 -14.08 -15.83
C PRO A 90 -3.85 -13.62 -14.40
N ALA A 91 -2.87 -12.72 -14.25
CA ALA A 91 -2.61 -12.04 -12.99
C ALA A 91 -3.86 -11.35 -12.42
N VAL A 92 -3.99 -11.31 -11.10
CA VAL A 92 -5.10 -10.67 -10.40
C VAL A 92 -4.59 -9.38 -9.75
N PRO A 93 -4.96 -8.19 -10.26
CA PRO A 93 -4.45 -6.95 -9.71
C PRO A 93 -4.90 -6.73 -8.27
N HIS A 94 -4.04 -6.07 -7.47
CA HIS A 94 -4.39 -5.71 -6.11
C HIS A 94 -5.32 -4.47 -6.09
N LYS A 95 -6.63 -4.73 -6.00
CA LYS A 95 -7.69 -3.69 -6.13
C LYS A 95 -7.49 -2.48 -5.22
N ARG A 96 -7.23 -2.71 -3.93
CA ARG A 96 -7.02 -1.62 -2.95
C ARG A 96 -5.77 -0.79 -3.26
N LEU A 97 -4.65 -1.45 -3.57
CA LEU A 97 -3.40 -0.78 -3.93
C LEU A 97 -3.58 0.07 -5.20
N GLU A 98 -4.19 -0.48 -6.25
CA GLU A 98 -4.48 0.26 -7.47
C GLU A 98 -5.42 1.44 -7.23
N MET A 99 -6.49 1.23 -6.44
CA MET A 99 -7.45 2.28 -6.11
C MET A 99 -6.76 3.41 -5.35
N PHE A 100 -5.98 3.10 -4.30
CA PHE A 100 -5.22 4.07 -3.53
C PHE A 100 -4.26 4.86 -4.42
N ASN A 101 -3.43 4.17 -5.21
CA ASN A 101 -2.46 4.81 -6.10
C ASN A 101 -3.15 5.69 -7.15
N ARG A 102 -4.29 5.26 -7.70
CA ARG A 102 -5.08 6.04 -8.65
C ARG A 102 -5.64 7.30 -8.02
N ILE A 103 -6.24 7.21 -6.83
CA ILE A 103 -6.81 8.39 -6.19
C ILE A 103 -5.74 9.37 -5.74
N VAL A 104 -4.58 8.91 -5.25
CA VAL A 104 -3.48 9.78 -4.81
C VAL A 104 -2.77 10.38 -6.02
N GLY A 105 -2.42 9.58 -7.02
CA GLY A 105 -1.68 10.00 -8.21
C GLY A 105 -2.39 11.07 -9.04
N ASN A 106 -3.72 11.03 -9.08
CA ASN A 106 -4.56 12.00 -9.78
C ASN A 106 -4.74 13.34 -9.03
N ARG A 107 -3.99 13.60 -7.97
CA ARG A 107 -4.09 14.84 -7.18
C ARG A 107 -3.00 15.82 -7.55
N THR A 108 -3.39 17.08 -7.54
CA THR A 108 -2.53 18.23 -7.81
C THR A 108 -2.57 19.16 -6.61
N PHE A 109 -1.48 19.88 -6.38
CA PHE A 109 -1.41 20.87 -5.31
C PHE A 109 -2.55 21.91 -5.44
N ARG A 110 -3.28 22.14 -4.36
CA ARG A 110 -4.33 23.17 -4.28
C ARG A 110 -4.02 24.15 -3.14
N PRO A 111 -3.45 25.32 -3.47
CA PRO A 111 -3.09 26.28 -2.45
C PRO A 111 -4.36 26.81 -1.76
N HIS A 112 -4.31 26.86 -0.44
CA HIS A 112 -5.28 27.55 0.40
C HIS A 112 -4.54 28.21 1.58
N ASP A 113 -5.23 29.10 2.28
CA ASP A 113 -4.69 29.67 3.51
C ASP A 113 -4.70 28.60 4.61
N ILE A 114 -3.56 28.40 5.30
CA ILE A 114 -3.42 27.42 6.38
C ILE A 114 -4.41 27.69 7.51
N SER A 115 -4.78 28.95 7.74
CA SER A 115 -5.80 29.31 8.72
C SER A 115 -7.19 28.72 8.40
N HIS A 116 -7.49 28.46 7.12
CA HIS A 116 -8.74 27.83 6.68
C HIS A 116 -8.69 26.30 6.67
N THR A 117 -7.52 25.69 6.89
CA THR A 117 -7.37 24.22 6.84
C THR A 117 -8.31 23.55 7.84
N VAL A 118 -8.45 24.09 9.06
CA VAL A 118 -9.37 23.57 10.08
C VAL A 118 -10.82 23.58 9.59
N ASP A 119 -11.28 24.70 9.04
CA ASP A 119 -12.66 24.86 8.57
C ASP A 119 -12.96 23.91 7.39
N ILE A 120 -11.99 23.73 6.50
CA ILE A 120 -12.08 22.77 5.39
C ILE A 120 -12.23 21.35 5.96
N LEU A 121 -11.29 20.91 6.80
CA LEU A 121 -11.30 19.55 7.36
C LEU A 121 -12.59 19.26 8.13
N GLU A 122 -13.04 20.16 9.00
CA GLU A 122 -14.27 19.97 9.76
C GLU A 122 -15.54 19.99 8.89
N THR A 123 -15.58 20.83 7.85
CA THR A 123 -16.74 20.91 6.93
C THR A 123 -16.85 19.67 6.07
N VAL A 124 -15.72 19.22 5.55
CA VAL A 124 -15.63 18.10 4.62
C VAL A 124 -15.96 16.78 5.29
N MET A 125 -15.53 16.61 6.54
CA MET A 125 -15.91 15.46 7.36
C MET A 125 -17.41 15.31 7.58
N ARG A 126 -18.18 16.41 7.57
CA ARG A 126 -19.65 16.35 7.70
C ARG A 126 -20.35 16.01 6.38
N ARG A 127 -19.64 16.07 5.26
CA ARG A 127 -20.16 15.86 3.91
C ARG A 127 -19.64 14.57 3.26
N ASP A 128 -18.90 13.76 4.01
CA ASP A 128 -18.26 12.53 3.53
C ASP A 128 -17.34 12.70 2.31
N ASP A 129 -16.81 13.92 2.09
CA ASP A 129 -15.92 14.24 0.95
C ASP A 129 -14.44 14.05 1.36
N TYR A 130 -14.09 12.83 1.77
CA TYR A 130 -12.76 12.51 2.30
C TYR A 130 -11.63 12.89 1.34
N LEU A 131 -11.92 12.89 0.05
CA LEU A 131 -10.97 13.28 -0.97
C LEU A 131 -10.54 14.74 -0.87
N TYR A 132 -11.50 15.66 -0.70
CA TYR A 132 -11.17 17.07 -0.56
C TYR A 132 -10.43 17.34 0.77
N ALA A 133 -10.74 16.59 1.83
CA ALA A 133 -10.01 16.66 3.09
C ALA A 133 -8.55 16.20 2.91
N ALA A 134 -8.32 15.13 2.16
CA ALA A 134 -6.98 14.63 1.86
C ALA A 134 -6.15 15.64 1.07
N GLU A 135 -6.73 16.25 0.03
CA GLU A 135 -6.08 17.30 -0.76
C GLU A 135 -5.70 18.53 0.09
N ALA A 136 -6.62 18.98 0.94
CA ALA A 136 -6.39 20.11 1.83
C ALA A 136 -5.30 19.80 2.86
N ALA A 137 -5.36 18.65 3.53
CA ALA A 137 -4.36 18.24 4.51
C ALA A 137 -2.96 18.11 3.88
N LEU A 138 -2.85 17.48 2.70
CA LEU A 138 -1.57 17.30 2.00
C LEU A 138 -1.01 18.64 1.49
N SER A 139 -1.87 19.53 0.97
CA SER A 139 -1.45 20.86 0.52
C SER A 139 -0.95 21.72 1.69
N ALA A 140 -1.64 21.69 2.84
CA ALA A 140 -1.20 22.38 4.05
C ALA A 140 0.13 21.82 4.59
N SER A 141 0.28 20.49 4.60
CA SER A 141 1.54 19.82 4.95
C SER A 141 2.70 20.28 4.07
N ALA A 142 2.50 20.35 2.75
CA ALA A 142 3.51 20.82 1.81
C ALA A 142 3.86 22.31 2.02
N GLN A 143 2.87 23.16 2.29
CA GLN A 143 3.09 24.58 2.58
C GLN A 143 3.91 24.80 3.85
N LEU A 144 3.62 24.06 4.92
CA LEU A 144 4.39 24.11 6.16
C LEU A 144 5.81 23.55 5.98
N SER A 145 5.94 22.49 5.18
CA SER A 145 7.24 21.85 4.89
C SER A 145 8.24 22.80 4.23
N LYS A 146 7.77 23.84 3.51
CA LYS A 146 8.64 24.90 2.97
C LYS A 146 9.50 25.56 4.03
N VAL A 147 9.04 25.63 5.28
CA VAL A 147 9.79 26.32 6.34
C VAL A 147 11.10 25.60 6.65
N PHE A 148 11.12 24.26 6.60
CA PHE A 148 12.25 23.47 7.08
C PHE A 148 12.87 22.52 6.04
N SER A 149 12.24 22.30 4.89
CA SER A 149 12.75 21.42 3.82
C SER A 149 13.13 22.20 2.55
N GLU A 150 13.90 21.55 1.69
CA GLU A 150 14.11 21.96 0.29
C GLU A 150 13.32 21.00 -0.64
N PRO A 151 12.77 21.49 -1.76
CA PRO A 151 12.80 22.88 -2.24
C PRO A 151 11.85 23.81 -1.45
N LYS A 152 12.12 25.12 -1.45
CA LYS A 152 11.21 26.17 -0.92
C LYS A 152 9.95 26.42 -1.78
N ASP A 153 9.39 25.37 -2.34
CA ASP A 153 8.28 25.38 -3.29
C ASP A 153 7.22 24.37 -2.84
N ALA A 154 6.01 24.86 -2.53
CA ALA A 154 4.94 24.04 -1.97
C ALA A 154 4.47 22.98 -2.96
N GLU A 155 4.42 23.32 -4.25
CA GLU A 155 3.91 22.43 -5.29
C GLU A 155 4.90 21.28 -5.52
N LYS A 156 6.21 21.58 -5.55
CA LYS A 156 7.23 20.54 -5.63
C LYS A 156 7.25 19.66 -4.38
N LEU A 157 7.10 20.25 -3.19
CA LEU A 157 7.02 19.48 -1.94
C LEU A 157 5.75 18.61 -1.90
N PHE A 158 4.63 19.10 -2.42
CA PHE A 158 3.41 18.31 -2.56
C PHE A 158 3.65 17.07 -3.42
N GLU A 159 4.30 17.22 -4.58
CA GLU A 159 4.64 16.10 -5.45
C GLU A 159 5.60 15.10 -4.78
N ILE A 160 6.59 15.59 -4.02
CA ILE A 160 7.49 14.73 -3.22
C ILE A 160 6.70 13.93 -2.17
N LEU A 161 5.83 14.60 -1.41
CA LEU A 161 5.01 13.94 -0.37
C LEU A 161 4.00 12.96 -0.99
N LYS A 162 3.41 13.30 -2.13
CA LYS A 162 2.51 12.42 -2.89
C LYS A 162 3.21 11.15 -3.35
N ASN A 163 4.40 11.28 -3.94
CA ASN A 163 5.19 10.14 -4.40
C ASN A 163 5.68 9.28 -3.23
N LYS A 164 6.07 9.92 -2.12
CA LYS A 164 6.40 9.24 -0.86
C LYS A 164 5.21 8.42 -0.36
N MET A 165 4.01 9.02 -0.34
CA MET A 165 2.78 8.34 0.10
C MET A 165 2.47 7.10 -0.73
N ILE A 166 2.63 7.18 -2.06
CA ILE A 166 2.44 6.04 -2.96
C ILE A 166 3.49 4.94 -2.70
N ALA A 167 4.77 5.33 -2.54
CA ALA A 167 5.86 4.37 -2.33
C ALA A 167 5.82 3.66 -0.97
N GLU A 168 5.35 4.34 0.07
CA GLU A 168 5.26 3.83 1.44
C GLU A 168 3.90 3.18 1.75
N TYR A 169 2.92 3.26 0.84
CA TYR A 169 1.63 2.63 1.08
C TYR A 169 1.77 1.10 1.09
N ARG A 170 1.19 0.48 2.11
CA ARG A 170 1.15 -0.98 2.31
C ARG A 170 -0.29 -1.43 2.44
N ALA A 171 -0.81 -2.06 1.40
CA ALA A 171 -2.20 -2.53 1.39
C ALA A 171 -2.43 -3.63 2.44
N TYR A 172 -1.43 -4.49 2.69
CA TYR A 172 -1.48 -5.52 3.71
C TYR A 172 -1.72 -4.97 5.13
N ALA A 173 -1.26 -3.75 5.40
CA ALA A 173 -1.41 -3.05 6.68
C ALA A 173 -2.66 -2.16 6.73
N ASP A 174 -3.33 -1.94 5.60
CA ASP A 174 -4.51 -1.09 5.48
C ASP A 174 -5.83 -1.90 5.51
N LYS A 175 -5.85 -2.93 6.36
CA LYS A 175 -6.99 -3.83 6.55
C LYS A 175 -7.90 -3.27 7.65
N GLY A 176 -9.11 -2.89 7.29
CA GLY A 176 -10.07 -2.35 8.25
C GLY A 176 -11.35 -1.87 7.57
N LYS A 177 -12.46 -1.90 8.33
CA LYS A 177 -13.75 -1.38 7.84
C LYS A 177 -13.73 0.14 7.79
N LEU A 178 -14.57 0.72 6.93
CA LEU A 178 -14.71 2.17 6.77
C LEU A 178 -14.89 2.88 8.13
N ASN A 179 -15.78 2.41 9.00
CA ASN A 179 -16.02 3.05 10.30
C ASN A 179 -14.76 3.20 11.17
N THR A 180 -13.90 2.18 11.21
CA THR A 180 -12.65 2.25 11.98
C THR A 180 -11.69 3.28 11.38
N LYS A 181 -11.59 3.33 10.05
CA LYS A 181 -10.78 4.33 9.35
C LYS A 181 -11.31 5.75 9.59
N LEU A 182 -12.64 5.91 9.65
CA LEU A 182 -13.28 7.19 9.97
C LEU A 182 -13.02 7.63 11.40
N ASP A 183 -13.05 6.72 12.37
CA ASP A 183 -12.71 7.04 13.77
C ASP A 183 -11.27 7.55 13.88
N ASP A 184 -10.34 6.90 13.16
CA ASP A 184 -8.94 7.32 13.08
C ASP A 184 -8.78 8.70 12.44
N LEU A 185 -9.45 8.93 11.31
CA LEU A 185 -9.44 10.23 10.62
C LEU A 185 -10.04 11.34 11.49
N GLN A 186 -11.17 11.09 12.15
CA GLN A 186 -11.80 12.06 13.03
C GLN A 186 -10.89 12.44 14.20
N ARG A 187 -10.16 11.47 14.76
CA ARG A 187 -9.16 11.71 15.80
C ARG A 187 -8.02 12.59 15.29
N ALA A 188 -7.42 12.23 14.15
CA ALA A 188 -6.34 13.00 13.55
C ALA A 188 -6.76 14.46 13.24
N ILE A 189 -7.98 14.66 12.71
CA ILE A 189 -8.52 15.99 12.44
C ILE A 189 -8.71 16.79 13.72
N ARG A 190 -9.21 16.18 14.81
CA ARG A 190 -9.33 16.87 16.11
C ARG A 190 -7.96 17.31 16.63
N ASP A 191 -6.96 16.45 16.54
CA ASP A 191 -5.60 16.72 17.03
C ASP A 191 -4.94 17.86 16.23
N VAL A 192 -4.96 17.78 14.90
CA VAL A 192 -4.45 18.84 14.01
C VAL A 192 -5.21 20.16 14.20
N SER A 193 -6.53 20.11 14.39
CA SER A 193 -7.33 21.32 14.60
C SER A 193 -6.99 22.00 15.93
N ALA A 194 -6.75 21.22 16.99
CA ALA A 194 -6.28 21.75 18.26
C ALA A 194 -4.89 22.39 18.13
N GLU A 195 -3.99 21.74 17.38
CA GLU A 195 -2.64 22.23 17.16
C GLU A 195 -2.60 23.53 16.34
N LEU A 196 -3.39 23.63 15.26
CA LEU A 196 -3.52 24.82 14.41
C LEU A 196 -4.12 26.01 15.17
N ARG A 197 -5.09 25.76 16.05
CA ARG A 197 -5.73 26.81 16.87
C ARG A 197 -4.82 27.34 17.98
N ASN A 198 -3.85 26.56 18.44
CA ASN A 198 -2.96 26.96 19.52
C ASN A 198 -1.81 27.85 19.01
N THR A 199 -1.93 29.17 19.20
CA THR A 199 -1.02 30.20 18.63
C THR A 199 0.27 30.46 19.44
N THR A 200 0.63 29.62 20.41
CA THR A 200 1.84 29.84 21.22
C THR A 200 3.13 29.55 20.43
N ALA A 201 4.04 30.54 20.40
CA ALA A 201 5.37 30.58 19.77
C ALA A 201 5.68 29.51 18.70
N CYS A 202 5.63 29.94 17.44
CA CYS A 202 5.92 29.16 16.23
C CYS A 202 7.40 28.74 16.16
N THR A 203 7.75 27.60 16.76
CA THR A 203 9.08 26.98 16.57
C THR A 203 9.13 26.15 15.29
N THR A 204 10.30 26.05 14.66
CA THR A 204 10.50 25.21 13.47
C THR A 204 10.16 23.75 13.73
N ASP A 205 10.45 23.25 14.93
CA ASP A 205 10.15 21.86 15.30
C ASP A 205 8.65 21.61 15.38
N ARG A 206 7.89 22.56 15.93
CA ARG A 206 6.43 22.48 15.96
C ARG A 206 5.83 22.54 14.56
N ILE A 207 6.34 23.40 13.68
CA ILE A 207 5.91 23.42 12.28
C ILE A 207 6.17 22.08 11.60
N ARG A 208 7.30 21.42 11.90
CA ARG A 208 7.63 20.11 11.37
C ARG A 208 6.68 19.02 11.87
N GLU A 209 6.37 19.03 13.16
CA GLU A 209 5.41 18.10 13.76
C GLU A 209 4.01 18.28 13.17
N LEU A 210 3.52 19.52 13.09
CA LEU A 210 2.24 19.83 12.46
C LEU A 210 2.19 19.42 10.98
N ALA A 211 3.25 19.67 10.22
CA ALA A 211 3.33 19.25 8.82
C ALA A 211 3.23 17.72 8.68
N LYS A 212 3.87 16.97 9.60
CA LYS A 212 3.77 15.52 9.67
C LYS A 212 2.35 15.07 10.03
N ASN A 213 1.73 15.66 11.05
CA ASN A 213 0.37 15.32 11.48
C ASN A 213 -0.66 15.59 10.36
N LEU A 214 -0.48 16.66 9.59
CA LEU A 214 -1.28 16.96 8.39
C LEU A 214 -1.04 15.94 7.27
N TYR A 215 0.19 15.50 7.05
CA TYR A 215 0.49 14.43 6.09
C TYR A 215 -0.19 13.12 6.50
N ASP A 216 -0.08 12.72 7.77
CA ASP A 216 -0.71 11.50 8.30
C ASP A 216 -2.24 11.60 8.22
N THR A 217 -2.81 12.79 8.48
CA THR A 217 -4.25 13.07 8.28
C THR A 217 -4.66 12.88 6.82
N ALA A 218 -3.84 13.35 5.86
CA ALA A 218 -4.10 13.15 4.44
C ALA A 218 -4.08 11.65 4.07
N VAL A 219 -3.12 10.89 4.59
CA VAL A 219 -3.04 9.43 4.40
C VAL A 219 -4.33 8.76 4.89
N LEU A 220 -4.79 9.08 6.11
CA LEU A 220 -6.03 8.53 6.66
C LEU A 220 -7.26 8.90 5.81
N ALA A 221 -7.32 10.13 5.31
CA ALA A 221 -8.40 10.58 4.44
C ALA A 221 -8.42 9.84 3.09
N PHE A 222 -7.27 9.62 2.46
CA PHE A 222 -7.16 8.78 1.26
C PHE A 222 -7.54 7.32 1.53
N LYS A 223 -7.16 6.77 2.69
CA LYS A 223 -7.57 5.41 3.09
C LYS A 223 -9.09 5.30 3.26
N CYS A 224 -9.74 6.31 3.86
CA CYS A 224 -11.20 6.37 3.95
C CYS A 224 -11.86 6.44 2.57
N GLN A 225 -11.36 7.32 1.69
CA GLN A 225 -11.87 7.43 0.33
C GLN A 225 -11.69 6.13 -0.47
N THR A 226 -10.55 5.46 -0.33
CA THR A 226 -10.27 4.17 -0.98
C THR A 226 -11.29 3.13 -0.53
N GLU A 227 -11.51 3.01 0.78
CA GLU A 227 -12.45 2.05 1.35
C GLU A 227 -13.90 2.37 0.96
N LEU A 228 -14.28 3.65 0.89
CA LEU A 228 -15.59 4.06 0.39
C LEU A 228 -15.83 3.58 -1.04
N LEU A 229 -14.87 3.85 -1.94
CA LEU A 229 -14.98 3.47 -3.36
C LEU A 229 -14.98 1.94 -3.56
N LEU A 230 -14.22 1.21 -2.76
CA LEU A 230 -14.23 -0.27 -2.80
C LEU A 230 -15.58 -0.83 -2.34
N ASN A 231 -16.26 -0.17 -1.40
CA ASN A 231 -17.60 -0.57 -0.94
C ASN A 231 -18.73 -0.14 -1.90
N GLU A 232 -18.55 0.93 -2.67
CA GLU A 232 -19.51 1.42 -3.67
C GLU A 232 -19.42 0.67 -5.01
N ALA A 233 -18.27 0.08 -5.32
CA ALA A 233 -18.07 -0.81 -6.44
C ALA A 233 -17.84 -2.25 -5.96
N PRO A 234 -18.80 -2.89 -5.24
CA PRO A 234 -18.70 -4.31 -4.97
C PRO A 234 -18.80 -5.00 -6.32
N ASP A 235 -17.72 -5.67 -6.70
CA ASP A 235 -17.51 -6.50 -7.88
C ASP A 235 -18.71 -6.61 -8.83
N GLU A 236 -18.53 -6.10 -10.06
CA GLU A 236 -19.31 -6.62 -11.19
C GLU A 236 -19.22 -8.16 -11.11
N ILE A 237 -20.35 -8.76 -10.76
CA ILE A 237 -20.52 -10.20 -10.57
C ILE A 237 -20.13 -10.86 -11.89
N ILE A 238 -18.90 -11.35 -11.98
CA ILE A 238 -18.60 -12.44 -12.91
C ILE A 238 -19.35 -13.63 -12.30
N THR A 239 -20.55 -13.88 -12.83
CA THR A 239 -21.24 -15.13 -12.60
C THR A 239 -20.35 -16.22 -13.18
N GLU A 240 -19.53 -16.84 -12.33
CA GLU A 240 -19.03 -18.18 -12.57
C GLU A 240 -20.27 -19.07 -12.61
N THR A 241 -20.76 -19.33 -13.82
CA THR A 241 -21.58 -20.50 -14.06
C THR A 241 -20.69 -21.71 -13.79
N GLU A 242 -20.84 -22.30 -12.61
CA GLU A 242 -20.42 -23.66 -12.32
C GLU A 242 -21.12 -24.60 -13.32
N GLU A 243 -20.46 -24.91 -14.43
CA GLU A 243 -20.75 -26.14 -15.17
C GLU A 243 -19.99 -27.28 -14.49
N GLU A 244 -20.65 -27.96 -13.55
CA GLU A 244 -20.24 -29.28 -13.08
C GLU A 244 -20.13 -30.24 -14.28
N GLN A 245 -18.91 -30.55 -14.69
CA GLN A 245 -18.63 -31.69 -15.56
C GLN A 245 -18.62 -32.97 -14.70
N PRO A 246 -19.50 -33.96 -14.95
CA PRO A 246 -19.51 -35.19 -14.17
C PRO A 246 -18.29 -36.05 -14.48
N TRP A 247 -17.67 -36.55 -13.42
CA TRP A 247 -16.62 -37.57 -13.45
C TRP A 247 -17.05 -38.79 -14.29
N THR A 248 -16.46 -38.98 -15.46
CA THR A 248 -16.51 -40.27 -16.13
C THR A 248 -15.48 -41.20 -15.51
N GLU A 249 -15.97 -42.20 -14.78
CA GLU A 249 -15.23 -43.37 -14.34
C GLU A 249 -14.51 -44.02 -15.54
N ILE A 250 -13.19 -44.09 -15.50
CA ILE A 250 -12.42 -45.00 -16.35
C ILE A 250 -12.44 -46.36 -15.64
N SER A 251 -13.28 -47.26 -16.14
CA SER A 251 -13.30 -48.66 -15.72
C SER A 251 -12.34 -49.47 -16.61
N MET A 252 -11.35 -50.09 -15.95
CA MET A 252 -10.46 -51.21 -16.34
C MET A 252 -9.83 -51.24 -17.74
#